data_AF-A0A8D9AYH6-F1
#
_entry.id   AF-A0A8D9AYH6-F1
#
_cell.length_a   1.000
_cell.length_b   1.000
_cell.length_c   1.000
_cell.angle_alpha   90.00
_cell.angle_beta   90.00
_cell.angle_gamma   90.00
#
_symmetry.space_group_name_H-M   'P 1'
#
loop_
_entity.id
_entity.type
_entity.pdbx_description
1 polymer ?
#
loop_
_entity_poly.entity_id
_entity_poly.type
_entity_poly.pdbx_seq_one_letter_code
_entity_poly.pdbx_strand_id
1 'polypeptide(L)'
;MDEFDQFLAHYRENEYDLVRAPKRYLRDPGNLLEYFDDDQFFRRYRFSKDVVVNVIFPLVRNILETDTMQGVIQPPMTRLLAVMQFYASGNFQICVGDAHGLSQPTMCQLVTKVSKELAESHRNYIKFPDQLAATKAAFQGIGNFPGVVGCVDCTHVPIQLPFVENGENFRNRKGFFLGKCSSHWRT
;
A
#
# COMPACT_ATOMS: atom_id res chain seq x y z
N MET A 1 33.59 9.06 -47.29
CA MET A 1 34.09 9.21 -45.91
C MET A 1 32.84 9.08 -45.08
N ASP A 2 32.68 7.89 -44.53
CA ASP A 2 31.38 7.25 -44.36
C ASP A 2 30.69 7.79 -43.11
N GLU A 3 29.37 7.97 -43.18
CA GLU A 3 28.49 8.41 -42.10
C GLU A 3 28.75 7.65 -40.78
N PHE A 4 29.22 6.40 -40.90
CA PHE A 4 29.67 5.55 -39.81
C PHE A 4 30.90 6.09 -39.06
N ASP A 5 31.87 6.68 -39.76
CA ASP A 5 33.06 7.27 -39.15
C ASP A 5 32.71 8.56 -38.39
N GLN A 6 31.75 9.34 -38.88
CA GLN A 6 31.21 10.49 -38.15
C GLN A 6 30.46 10.05 -36.89
N PHE A 7 29.69 8.97 -36.96
CA PHE A 7 29.02 8.39 -35.80
C PHE A 7 30.02 7.94 -34.72
N LEU A 8 31.10 7.26 -35.12
CA LEU A 8 32.15 6.81 -34.19
C LEU A 8 33.01 7.95 -33.63
N ALA A 9 33.19 9.04 -34.38
CA ALA A 9 33.86 10.25 -33.90
C ALA A 9 33.00 10.97 -32.86
N HIS A 10 31.69 11.11 -33.12
CA HIS A 10 30.73 11.68 -32.18
C HIS A 10 30.66 10.90 -30.86
N TYR A 11 30.75 9.56 -30.92
CA TYR A 11 30.76 8.71 -29.72
C TYR A 11 32.08 8.75 -28.95
N ARG A 12 33.20 9.05 -29.62
CA ARG A 12 34.52 9.19 -28.97
C ARG A 12 34.73 10.54 -28.32
N GLU A 13 34.14 11.60 -28.88
CA GLU A 13 34.21 12.95 -28.31
C GLU A 13 33.20 13.16 -27.17
N ASN A 14 32.06 12.48 -27.21
CA ASN A 14 31.09 12.47 -26.11
C ASN A 14 31.35 11.26 -25.23
N GLU A 15 32.33 11.40 -24.33
CA GLU A 15 32.51 10.53 -23.18
C GLU A 15 31.27 10.66 -22.28
N TYR A 16 30.17 10.01 -22.67
CA TYR A 16 29.06 9.77 -21.76
C TYR A 16 29.66 9.04 -20.58
N ASP A 17 29.72 9.71 -19.43
CA ASP A 17 30.01 9.09 -18.15
C ASP A 17 29.17 7.81 -18.07
N LEU A 18 29.79 6.68 -18.38
CA LEU A 18 29.21 5.37 -18.16
C LEU A 18 29.22 5.23 -16.64
N VAL A 19 28.19 5.78 -16.00
CA VAL A 19 27.93 5.62 -14.57
C VAL A 19 28.01 4.13 -14.33
N ARG A 20 29.12 3.72 -13.71
CA ARG A 20 29.43 2.32 -13.49
C ARG A 20 28.30 1.78 -12.65
N ALA A 21 27.42 0.98 -13.25
CA ALA A 21 26.29 0.42 -12.54
C ALA A 21 26.81 -0.25 -11.26
N PRO A 22 26.30 0.11 -10.08
CA PRO A 22 26.83 -0.41 -8.83
C PRO A 22 26.79 -1.93 -8.85
N LYS A 23 27.86 -2.57 -8.35
CA LYS A 23 27.97 -4.03 -8.27
C LYS A 23 26.70 -4.58 -7.62
N ARG A 24 25.87 -5.27 -8.41
CA ARG A 24 24.71 -6.00 -7.91
C ARG A 24 25.22 -7.31 -7.35
N TYR A 25 25.37 -7.37 -6.03
CA TYR A 25 25.44 -8.66 -5.35
C TYR A 25 24.15 -9.42 -5.69
N LEU A 26 24.26 -10.68 -6.09
CA LEU A 26 23.11 -11.57 -6.26
C LEU A 26 22.48 -11.71 -4.86
N ARG A 27 21.53 -10.83 -4.56
CA ARG A 27 20.74 -10.87 -3.32
C ARG A 27 19.87 -12.11 -3.41
N ASP A 28 19.94 -12.95 -2.39
CA ASP A 28 19.09 -14.13 -2.26
C ASP A 28 17.63 -13.73 -2.51
N PRO A 29 16.94 -14.29 -3.53
CA PRO A 29 15.54 -14.01 -3.81
C PRO A 29 14.62 -14.30 -2.60
N GLY A 30 15.09 -15.10 -1.64
CA GLY A 30 14.36 -15.40 -0.40
C GLY A 30 14.24 -14.22 0.56
N ASN A 31 15.11 -13.20 0.48
CA ASN A 31 15.06 -12.03 1.35
C ASN A 31 14.56 -10.78 0.60
N LEU A 32 13.24 -10.68 0.44
CA LEU A 32 12.55 -9.58 -0.24
C LEU A 32 12.87 -8.18 0.33
N LEU A 33 13.20 -8.09 1.63
CA LEU A 33 13.57 -6.82 2.28
C LEU A 33 14.92 -6.30 1.79
N GLU A 34 15.87 -7.20 1.54
CA GLU A 34 17.17 -6.85 0.98
C GLU A 34 17.07 -6.70 -0.54
N TYR A 35 16.31 -7.56 -1.21
CA TYR A 35 16.22 -7.58 -2.67
C TYR A 35 15.84 -6.21 -3.25
N PHE A 36 14.77 -5.60 -2.76
CA PHE A 36 14.30 -4.29 -3.22
C PHE A 36 15.05 -3.13 -2.54
N ASP A 37 15.34 -2.05 -3.27
CA ASP A 37 15.63 -0.75 -2.64
C ASP A 37 14.36 -0.15 -1.99
N ASP A 38 14.49 0.96 -1.27
CA ASP A 38 13.39 1.52 -0.49
C ASP A 38 12.24 2.07 -1.37
N ASP A 39 12.56 2.72 -2.50
CA ASP A 39 11.57 3.19 -3.48
C ASP A 39 10.85 2.03 -4.17
N GLN A 40 11.58 0.98 -4.51
CA GLN A 40 11.04 -0.23 -5.10
C GLN A 40 10.15 -0.99 -4.11
N PHE A 41 10.55 -1.03 -2.85
CA PHE A 41 9.78 -1.63 -1.78
C PHE A 41 8.48 -0.84 -1.54
N PHE A 42 8.60 0.48 -1.38
CA PHE A 42 7.45 1.35 -1.14
C PHE A 42 6.43 1.28 -2.29
N ARG A 43 6.88 1.23 -3.55
CA ARG A 43 5.96 1.06 -4.70
C ARG A 43 5.15 -0.23 -4.66
N ARG A 44 5.70 -1.31 -4.10
CA ARG A 44 5.07 -2.64 -4.04
C ARG A 44 4.19 -2.84 -2.81
N TYR A 45 4.66 -2.38 -1.66
CA TYR A 45 4.02 -2.66 -0.38
C TYR A 45 3.33 -1.43 0.24
N ARG A 46 3.53 -0.23 -0.32
CA ARG A 46 2.96 1.05 0.15
C ARG A 46 3.35 1.49 1.56
N PHE A 47 4.30 0.77 2.16
CA PHE A 47 4.92 1.08 3.44
C PHE A 47 6.43 1.10 3.29
N SER A 48 7.12 1.88 4.13
CA SER A 48 8.58 1.79 4.22
C SER A 48 8.99 0.48 4.90
N LYS A 49 10.20 0.02 4.63
CA LYS A 49 10.74 -1.18 5.28
C LYS A 49 10.77 -1.03 6.79
N ASP A 50 11.15 0.15 7.27
CA ASP A 50 11.19 0.49 8.69
C ASP A 50 9.81 0.28 9.35
N VAL A 51 8.74 0.82 8.77
CA VAL A 51 7.38 0.64 9.30
C VAL A 51 6.98 -0.83 9.28
N VAL A 52 7.26 -1.56 8.20
CA VAL A 52 6.94 -3.00 8.12
C VAL A 52 7.67 -3.80 9.20
N VAL A 53 8.97 -3.57 9.38
CA VAL A 53 9.82 -4.37 10.27
C VAL A 53 9.64 -3.98 11.74
N ASN A 54 9.55 -2.69 12.03
CA ASN A 54 9.60 -2.17 13.41
C ASN A 54 8.22 -1.85 13.99
N VAL A 55 7.19 -1.69 13.16
CA VAL A 55 5.83 -1.36 13.64
C VAL A 55 4.85 -2.49 13.33
N ILE A 56 4.73 -2.90 12.07
CA ILE A 56 3.69 -3.86 11.65
C ILE A 56 4.07 -5.27 12.09
N PHE A 57 5.29 -5.73 11.80
CA PHE A 57 5.71 -7.10 12.08
C PHE A 57 5.60 -7.48 13.57
N PRO A 58 5.99 -6.64 14.55
CA PRO A 58 5.80 -6.95 15.96
C PRO A 58 4.35 -7.17 16.37
N LEU A 59 3.39 -6.46 15.75
CA LEU A 59 1.96 -6.61 16.05
C LEU A 59 1.43 -7.98 15.60
N VAL A 60 1.93 -8.49 14.48
CA VAL A 60 1.40 -9.72 13.85
C VAL A 60 2.34 -10.92 13.99
N ARG A 61 3.48 -10.77 14.67
CA ARG A 61 4.50 -11.82 14.77
C ARG A 61 3.92 -13.11 15.34
N ASN A 62 3.20 -13.01 16.45
CA ASN A 62 2.67 -14.17 17.16
C ASN A 62 1.77 -15.02 16.26
N ILE A 63 0.85 -14.39 15.51
CA ILE A 63 -0.09 -15.10 14.63
C ILE A 63 0.59 -15.69 13.38
N LEU A 64 1.72 -15.13 12.94
CA LEU A 64 2.49 -15.63 11.80
C LEU A 64 3.45 -16.77 12.17
N GLU A 65 3.96 -16.80 13.40
CA GLU A 65 4.88 -17.82 13.92
C GLU A 65 4.16 -19.06 14.46
N THR A 66 3.00 -18.87 15.09
CA THR A 66 2.20 -19.97 15.65
C THR A 66 1.42 -20.76 14.62
N ASP A 67 1.44 -20.33 13.35
CA ASP A 67 0.64 -20.98 12.32
C ASP A 67 1.20 -22.36 11.97
N THR A 68 0.52 -23.38 12.51
CA THR A 68 0.66 -24.81 12.21
C THR A 68 0.15 -25.14 10.81
N MET A 69 0.42 -24.29 9.81
CA MET A 69 0.29 -24.62 8.40
C MET A 69 1.36 -25.65 8.05
N GLN A 70 1.09 -26.90 8.47
CA GLN A 70 1.91 -28.09 8.28
C GLN A 70 2.14 -28.28 6.78
N GLY A 71 3.21 -27.66 6.25
CA GLY A 71 3.59 -27.72 4.84
C GLY A 71 4.08 -26.41 4.21
N VAL A 72 3.82 -25.24 4.80
CA VAL A 72 4.26 -23.95 4.24
C VAL A 72 5.56 -23.49 4.90
N ILE A 73 6.69 -23.70 4.22
CA ILE A 73 8.05 -23.40 4.70
C ILE A 73 8.38 -21.88 4.66
N GLN A 74 7.42 -21.03 4.30
CA GLN A 74 7.68 -19.60 4.13
C GLN A 74 7.94 -18.89 5.47
N PRO A 75 9.02 -18.08 5.58
CA PRO A 75 9.30 -17.29 6.77
C PRO A 75 8.15 -16.34 7.14
N PRO A 76 7.95 -16.02 8.43
CA PRO A 76 6.90 -15.09 8.89
C PRO A 76 6.94 -13.74 8.16
N MET A 77 8.14 -13.20 7.88
CA MET A 77 8.30 -11.95 7.15
C MET A 77 7.77 -12.05 5.71
N THR A 78 8.05 -13.16 5.01
CA THR A 78 7.53 -13.38 3.64
C THR A 78 6.01 -13.47 3.63
N ARG A 79 5.42 -14.16 4.63
CA ARG A 79 3.96 -14.21 4.80
C ARG A 79 3.36 -12.82 5.00
N LEU A 80 3.99 -11.99 5.83
CA LEU A 80 3.58 -10.59 6.03
C LEU A 80 3.68 -9.79 4.73
N LEU A 81 4.80 -9.88 4.02
CA LEU A 81 5.01 -9.15 2.76
C LEU A 81 3.99 -9.54 1.69
N ALA A 82 3.61 -10.82 1.60
CA ALA A 82 2.55 -11.27 0.70
C ALA A 82 1.21 -10.56 1.00
N VAL A 83 0.82 -10.51 2.27
CA VAL A 83 -0.40 -9.83 2.71
C VAL A 83 -0.33 -8.32 2.46
N MET A 84 0.81 -7.68 2.77
CA MET A 84 1.02 -6.26 2.50
C MET A 84 0.92 -5.94 1.01
N GLN A 85 1.48 -6.78 0.14
CA GLN A 85 1.37 -6.62 -1.31
C GLN A 85 -0.07 -6.77 -1.79
N PHE A 86 -0.84 -7.70 -1.20
CA PHE A 86 -2.26 -7.82 -1.48
C PHE A 86 -3.02 -6.54 -1.13
N TYR A 87 -2.82 -5.97 0.06
CA TYR A 87 -3.45 -4.69 0.44
C TYR A 87 -3.03 -3.52 -0.45
N ALA A 88 -1.75 -3.47 -0.81
CA ALA A 88 -1.18 -2.40 -1.61
C ALA A 88 -1.66 -2.41 -3.08
N SER A 89 -1.82 -3.60 -3.65
CA SER A 89 -2.14 -3.77 -5.07
C SER A 89 -3.63 -3.94 -5.35
N GLY A 90 -4.41 -4.46 -4.38
CA GLY A 90 -5.80 -4.85 -4.60
C GLY A 90 -5.96 -5.97 -5.64
N ASN A 91 -4.89 -6.70 -5.95
CA ASN A 91 -4.88 -7.74 -6.97
C ASN A 91 -5.48 -9.06 -6.44
N PHE A 92 -5.76 -10.01 -7.32
CA PHE A 92 -6.27 -11.32 -6.93
C PHE A 92 -5.29 -12.07 -6.02
N GLN A 93 -5.82 -12.72 -4.99
CA GLN A 93 -5.04 -13.51 -4.04
C GLN A 93 -4.24 -14.63 -4.71
N ILE A 94 -4.72 -15.19 -5.83
CA ILE A 94 -4.00 -16.20 -6.62
C ILE A 94 -2.70 -15.59 -7.15
N CYS A 95 -2.78 -14.45 -7.85
CA CYS A 95 -1.62 -13.81 -8.46
C CYS A 95 -0.58 -13.36 -7.43
N VAL A 96 -1.03 -12.82 -6.30
CA VAL A 96 -0.11 -12.42 -5.21
C VAL A 96 0.46 -13.67 -4.52
N GLY A 97 -0.35 -14.70 -4.30
CA GLY A 97 0.09 -15.97 -3.73
C GLY A 97 1.20 -16.61 -4.56
N ASP A 98 0.98 -16.75 -5.87
CA ASP A 98 1.95 -17.32 -6.80
C ASP A 98 3.30 -16.57 -6.78
N ALA A 99 3.26 -15.23 -6.69
CA ALA A 99 4.46 -14.40 -6.59
C ALA A 99 5.27 -14.62 -5.31
N HIS A 100 4.64 -15.14 -4.24
CA HIS A 100 5.26 -15.42 -2.95
C HIS A 100 5.37 -16.94 -2.67
N GLY A 101 5.04 -17.80 -3.63
CA GLY A 101 5.03 -19.25 -3.46
C GLY A 101 3.99 -19.74 -2.44
N LEU A 102 2.85 -19.06 -2.37
CA LEU A 102 1.74 -19.36 -1.46
C LEU A 102 0.49 -19.75 -2.26
N SER A 103 -0.24 -20.76 -1.77
CA SER A 103 -1.53 -21.12 -2.35
C SER A 103 -2.58 -20.04 -2.05
N GLN A 104 -3.61 -19.91 -2.90
CA GLN A 104 -4.70 -18.97 -2.65
C GLN A 104 -5.44 -19.23 -1.31
N PRO A 105 -5.73 -20.47 -0.90
CA PRO A 105 -6.30 -20.73 0.43
C PRO A 105 -5.41 -20.21 1.57
N THR A 106 -4.09 -20.40 1.46
CA THR A 106 -3.13 -19.85 2.42
C THR A 106 -3.18 -18.33 2.46
N MET A 107 -3.21 -17.67 1.29
CA MET A 107 -3.35 -16.21 1.21
C MET A 107 -4.64 -15.72 1.88
N CYS A 108 -5.77 -16.37 1.63
CA CYS A 108 -7.05 -16.03 2.25
C CYS A 108 -6.98 -16.08 3.79
N GLN A 109 -6.39 -17.15 4.33
CA GLN A 109 -6.23 -17.31 5.78
C GLN A 109 -5.27 -16.26 6.37
N LEU A 110 -4.12 -16.02 5.72
CA LEU A 110 -3.16 -15.01 6.16
C LEU A 110 -3.76 -13.62 6.18
N VAL A 111 -4.45 -13.22 5.10
CA VAL A 111 -5.15 -11.93 5.01
C VAL A 111 -6.16 -11.80 6.14
N THR A 112 -6.96 -12.84 6.40
CA THR A 112 -7.97 -12.82 7.46
C THR A 112 -7.35 -12.63 8.84
N LYS A 113 -6.29 -13.39 9.16
CA LYS A 113 -5.61 -13.32 10.47
C LYS A 113 -4.91 -11.99 10.68
N VAL A 114 -4.12 -11.54 9.70
CA VAL A 114 -3.40 -10.26 9.75
C VAL A 114 -4.38 -9.09 9.85
N SER A 115 -5.46 -9.09 9.05
CA SER A 115 -6.51 -8.07 9.16
C SER A 115 -7.13 -8.03 10.55
N LYS A 116 -7.42 -9.19 11.14
CA LYS A 116 -8.01 -9.28 12.48
C LYS A 116 -7.07 -8.72 13.55
N GLU A 117 -5.81 -9.12 13.53
CA GLU A 117 -4.81 -8.67 14.51
C GLU A 117 -4.55 -7.15 14.43
N LEU A 118 -4.45 -6.61 13.20
CA LEU A 118 -4.32 -5.18 12.99
C LEU A 118 -5.58 -4.43 13.44
N ALA A 119 -6.75 -5.00 13.18
CA ALA A 119 -8.02 -4.44 13.64
C ALA A 119 -8.11 -4.47 15.17
N GLU A 120 -7.62 -5.48 15.87
CA GLU A 120 -7.60 -5.49 17.34
C GLU A 120 -6.63 -4.45 17.91
N SER A 121 -5.50 -4.23 17.22
CA SER A 121 -4.50 -3.22 17.57
C SER A 121 -4.95 -1.77 17.36
N HIS A 122 -6.07 -1.51 16.66
CA HIS A 122 -6.51 -0.16 16.27
C HIS A 122 -6.61 0.82 17.44
N ARG A 123 -7.01 0.37 18.63
CA ARG A 123 -7.23 1.25 19.80
C ARG A 123 -5.96 1.93 20.28
N ASN A 124 -4.80 1.34 20.00
CA ASN A 124 -3.51 1.88 20.41
C ASN A 124 -3.06 3.04 19.50
N TYR A 125 -3.54 3.05 18.24
CA TYR A 125 -3.05 3.95 17.20
C TYR A 125 -4.10 4.97 16.73
N ILE A 126 -5.38 4.59 16.72
CA ILE A 126 -6.49 5.45 16.30
C ILE A 126 -7.15 6.03 17.55
N LYS A 127 -6.88 7.31 17.83
CA LYS A 127 -7.49 8.04 18.94
C LYS A 127 -8.48 9.07 18.41
N PHE A 128 -9.69 9.07 18.99
CA PHE A 128 -10.67 10.12 18.75
C PHE A 128 -10.36 11.32 19.64
N PRO A 129 -10.66 12.55 19.19
CA PRO A 129 -10.44 13.74 20.00
C PRO A 129 -11.40 13.77 21.20
N ASP A 130 -10.86 14.08 22.38
CA ASP A 130 -11.65 14.15 23.62
C ASP A 130 -12.73 15.24 23.56
N GLN A 131 -12.41 16.37 22.90
CA GLN A 131 -13.33 17.49 22.70
C GLN A 131 -14.02 17.42 21.35
N LEU A 132 -14.96 16.48 21.21
CA LEU A 132 -15.75 16.31 19.98
C LEU A 132 -16.51 17.59 19.59
N ALA A 133 -17.03 18.36 20.55
CA ALA A 133 -17.77 19.59 20.29
C ALA A 133 -16.87 20.68 19.66
N ALA A 134 -15.66 20.87 20.18
CA ALA A 134 -14.69 21.81 19.63
C ALA A 134 -14.25 21.39 18.22
N THR A 135 -14.02 20.09 18.02
CA THR A 135 -13.65 19.54 16.71
C THR A 135 -14.75 19.77 15.67
N LYS A 136 -16.02 19.52 16.04
CA LYS A 136 -17.18 19.79 15.18
C LYS A 136 -17.30 21.26 14.81
N ALA A 137 -17.13 22.16 15.79
CA ALA A 137 -17.17 23.61 15.55
C ALA A 137 -16.03 24.06 14.62
N ALA A 138 -14.83 23.49 14.76
CA ALA A 138 -13.70 23.78 13.89
C ALA A 138 -13.96 23.36 12.43
N PHE A 139 -14.48 22.14 12.20
CA PHE A 139 -14.86 21.69 10.86
C PHE A 139 -16.02 22.52 10.25
N GLN A 140 -16.96 22.95 11.09
CA GLN A 140 -18.01 23.87 10.67
C GLN A 140 -17.43 25.23 10.25
N GLY A 141 -16.43 25.76 10.96
CA GLY A 141 -15.76 27.01 10.62
C GLY A 141 -14.92 26.96 9.34
N ILE A 142 -14.38 25.80 8.97
CA ILE A 142 -13.55 25.65 7.75
C ILE A 142 -14.40 25.72 6.48
N GLY A 143 -15.59 25.10 6.48
CA GLY A 143 -16.36 24.95 5.24
C GLY A 143 -17.82 24.59 5.43
N ASN A 144 -18.42 24.92 6.59
CA ASN A 144 -19.79 24.54 6.95
C ASN A 144 -20.04 23.03 6.85
N PHE A 145 -19.11 22.21 7.34
CA PHE A 145 -19.29 20.76 7.46
C PHE A 145 -19.80 20.39 8.87
N PRO A 146 -21.13 20.37 9.10
CA PRO A 146 -21.67 20.07 10.42
C PRO A 146 -21.42 18.61 10.81
N GLY A 147 -21.17 18.37 12.09
CA GLY A 147 -21.11 17.03 12.68
C GLY A 147 -19.83 16.23 12.42
N VAL A 148 -18.85 16.79 11.71
CA VAL A 148 -17.57 16.13 11.43
C VAL A 148 -16.68 16.11 12.68
N VAL A 149 -16.18 14.92 13.04
CA VAL A 149 -15.31 14.70 14.22
C VAL A 149 -13.87 14.34 13.85
N GLY A 150 -13.59 14.25 12.55
CA GLY A 150 -12.29 13.88 12.00
C GLY A 150 -12.39 13.70 10.48
N CYS A 151 -11.24 13.75 9.80
CA CYS A 151 -11.13 13.50 8.37
C CYS A 151 -10.05 12.43 8.15
N VAL A 152 -10.38 11.40 7.38
CA VAL A 152 -9.42 10.42 6.87
C VAL A 152 -9.33 10.65 5.38
N ASP A 153 -8.13 10.66 4.82
CA ASP A 153 -7.93 10.93 3.39
C ASP A 153 -8.76 9.95 2.54
N CYS A 154 -9.47 10.49 1.55
CA CYS A 154 -10.46 9.75 0.79
C CYS A 154 -9.84 9.20 -0.50
N THR A 155 -10.04 7.91 -0.78
CA THR A 155 -9.86 7.42 -2.16
C THR A 155 -11.10 7.77 -2.98
N HIS A 156 -10.91 8.64 -3.96
CA HIS A 156 -11.95 9.14 -4.86
C HIS A 156 -12.13 8.16 -6.04
N VAL A 157 -13.11 7.25 -5.98
CA VAL A 157 -13.40 6.29 -7.06
C VAL A 157 -14.37 6.92 -8.05
N PRO A 158 -14.00 7.09 -9.34
CA PRO A 158 -14.88 7.67 -10.35
C PRO A 158 -16.08 6.77 -10.63
N ILE A 159 -17.25 7.40 -10.78
CA ILE A 159 -18.49 6.73 -11.16
C ILE A 159 -19.04 7.37 -12.43
N GLN A 160 -19.76 6.58 -13.22
CA GLN A 160 -20.64 7.14 -14.24
C GLN A 160 -21.79 7.86 -13.53
N LEU A 161 -22.15 9.05 -14.04
CA LEU A 161 -23.20 9.90 -13.49
C LEU A 161 -24.44 9.05 -13.16
N PRO A 162 -24.81 8.89 -11.88
CA PRO A 162 -26.10 8.32 -11.59
C PRO A 162 -27.13 9.35 -12.06
N PHE A 163 -28.07 8.95 -12.94
CA PHE A 163 -29.19 9.76 -13.45
C PHE A 163 -30.22 10.08 -12.35
N VAL A 164 -29.74 10.46 -11.17
CA VAL A 164 -30.56 10.79 -10.00
C VAL A 164 -30.52 12.29 -9.78
N GLU A 165 -31.63 12.84 -9.29
CA GLU A 165 -31.63 14.17 -8.68
C GLU A 165 -30.49 14.23 -7.65
N ASN A 166 -29.69 15.30 -7.74
CA ASN A 166 -28.47 15.54 -6.94
C ASN A 166 -27.14 14.92 -7.45
N GLY A 167 -26.99 14.66 -8.75
CA GLY A 167 -25.70 14.24 -9.35
C GLY A 167 -24.49 15.13 -8.99
N GLU A 168 -24.71 16.44 -8.78
CA GLU A 168 -23.66 17.37 -8.33
C GLU A 168 -23.08 17.03 -6.93
N ASN A 169 -23.82 16.32 -6.07
CA ASN A 169 -23.32 15.88 -4.75
C ASN A 169 -22.18 14.86 -4.85
N PHE A 170 -21.97 14.30 -6.04
CA PHE A 170 -20.92 13.34 -6.35
C PHE A 170 -19.74 13.98 -7.09
N ARG A 171 -19.80 15.28 -7.42
CA ARG A 171 -18.75 15.96 -8.18
C ARG A 171 -17.63 16.44 -7.27
N ASN A 172 -16.38 16.14 -7.61
CA ASN A 172 -15.21 16.64 -6.90
C ASN A 172 -14.71 17.98 -7.46
N ARG A 173 -13.75 18.60 -6.77
CA ARG A 173 -13.06 19.83 -7.20
C ARG A 173 -12.41 19.71 -8.59
N LYS A 174 -12.05 18.50 -9.03
CA LYS A 174 -11.45 18.21 -10.34
C LYS A 174 -12.51 17.98 -11.46
N GLY A 175 -13.79 18.12 -11.15
CA GLY A 175 -14.89 17.96 -12.08
C GLY A 175 -15.31 16.50 -12.37
N PHE A 176 -14.71 15.52 -11.68
CA PHE A 176 -15.09 14.12 -11.79
C PHE A 176 -16.26 13.79 -10.86
N PHE A 177 -17.18 12.95 -11.33
CA PHE A 177 -18.21 12.35 -10.50
C PHE A 177 -17.65 11.10 -9.82
N LEU A 178 -17.88 10.97 -8.52
CA LEU A 178 -17.26 9.95 -7.70
C LEU A 178 -18.26 9.37 -6.70
N GLY A 179 -18.12 8.07 -6.44
CA GLY A 179 -18.85 7.43 -5.37
C GLY A 179 -18.34 7.92 -4.02
N LYS A 180 -19.24 8.37 -3.13
CA LYS A 180 -18.89 8.50 -1.72
C LYS A 180 -18.63 7.10 -1.17
N CYS A 181 -17.41 6.82 -0.74
CA CYS A 181 -17.14 5.65 0.08
C CYS A 181 -17.79 5.89 1.45
N SER A 182 -19.07 5.58 1.58
CA SER A 182 -19.78 5.64 2.85
C SER A 182 -19.42 4.39 3.64
N SER A 183 -18.30 4.43 4.36
CA SER A 183 -18.11 3.51 5.47
C SER A 183 -19.14 3.89 6.55
N HIS A 184 -20.34 3.32 6.44
CA HIS A 184 -21.33 3.32 7.51
C HIS A 184 -20.76 2.49 8.66
N TRP A 185 -19.97 3.12 9.52
CA TRP A 185 -19.67 2.57 10.83
C TRP A 185 -20.91 2.78 11.69
N ARG A 186 -21.81 1.79 11.70
CA ARG A 186 -22.80 1.68 12.77
C ARG A 186 -22.05 1.27 14.03
N THR A 187 -21.99 2.17 15.01
CA THR A 187 -21.74 1.83 16.42
C THR A 187 -22.90 1.06 16.99
#